data_AF-A0AC36-F1
#
_entry.id   AF-A0AC36-F1
#
_cell.length_a   1.000
_cell.length_b   1.000
_cell.length_c   1.000
_cell.angle_alpha   90.00
_cell.angle_beta   90.00
_cell.angle_gamma   90.00
#
_symmetry.space_group_name_H-M   'P 1'
#
loop_
_entity.id
_entity.type
_entity.pdbx_description
1 polymer ?
#
loop_
_entity_poly.entity_id
_entity_poly.type
_entity_poly.pdbx_seq_one_letter_code
_entity_poly.pdbx_strand_id
1 'polypeptide(L)'
;MSAAVTGSARPLHSPFPHGSPFATDASRHHSGRDRCRGSTDTTVTRRPPAQGTETRAPPRARLTKHPARLTKFRHRVRPTVFKRSRDQIPRNGRGPEAGVATGGHVRTPGIQARRHLGRKGDTFVKQKAFVAAAVTAVLCCVAGCDVQTKQQATPDVEVRDLTVREEIEIGRAEERLVKTCMEEKGHRYWELPVPGVDERKAGRYVTDDVEWARKHGYGRGFEERSEEIRRTDPTTVYQNKLRPPERAAFNRALDGDYRDRMSVELPGGTGTVDAPRGGCANEARAKLYGDSEAWFVTRKTIEGILPLYGRDLMEDARLKKPLAKWARCMKEAGRPFADPGRLRRNRMVVTDGMPSAKAHEFDRTLAVLDATCARKTSLAEIMRALETSYREKALQRYERERDDYRTMRLHALREAEDVLS
;
A
#
# COMPACT_ATOMS: atom_id res chain seq x y z
N MET A 1 8.70 42.15 -8.76
CA MET A 1 8.90 41.45 -7.48
C MET A 1 7.67 40.58 -7.26
N SER A 2 7.70 39.34 -7.76
CA SER A 2 6.57 38.41 -7.70
C SER A 2 7.12 37.01 -7.48
N ALA A 3 6.71 36.37 -6.38
CA ALA A 3 6.98 34.96 -6.12
C ALA A 3 5.65 34.22 -6.13
N ALA A 4 5.42 33.44 -7.18
CA ALA A 4 4.32 32.51 -7.30
C ALA A 4 4.69 31.21 -6.58
N VAL A 5 3.91 30.83 -5.57
CA VAL A 5 4.01 29.54 -4.88
C VAL A 5 3.00 28.59 -5.52
N THR A 6 3.51 27.61 -6.26
CA THR A 6 2.73 26.52 -6.86
C THR A 6 2.47 25.43 -5.83
N GLY A 7 1.29 25.45 -5.21
CA GLY A 7 0.82 24.37 -4.35
C GLY A 7 0.29 23.20 -5.17
N SER A 8 1.00 22.08 -5.19
CA SER A 8 0.52 20.80 -5.74
C SER A 8 -0.62 20.25 -4.89
N ALA A 9 -1.77 20.00 -5.51
CA ALA A 9 -2.83 19.18 -4.93
C ALA A 9 -2.29 17.76 -4.70
N ARG A 10 -2.40 17.26 -3.47
CA ARG A 10 -2.08 15.88 -3.08
C ARG A 10 -3.38 15.11 -2.82
N PRO A 11 -3.39 13.78 -3.01
CA PRO A 11 -4.62 12.99 -3.05
C PRO A 11 -5.23 12.82 -1.67
N LEU A 12 -6.56 12.92 -1.62
CA LEU A 12 -7.39 12.47 -0.51
C LEU A 12 -7.16 10.97 -0.28
N HIS A 13 -6.96 10.58 0.97
CA HIS A 13 -6.62 9.22 1.37
C HIS A 13 -7.80 8.27 1.09
N SER A 14 -7.62 7.38 0.10
CA SER A 14 -8.49 6.23 -0.12
C SER A 14 -8.22 5.17 0.98
N PRO A 15 -9.25 4.51 1.55
CA PRO A 15 -9.08 3.65 2.72
C PRO A 15 -8.53 2.23 2.43
N PHE A 16 -8.05 1.91 1.22
CA PHE A 16 -7.54 0.57 0.89
C PHE A 16 -6.15 0.58 0.24
N PRO A 17 -5.24 -0.32 0.67
CA PRO A 17 -3.94 -0.45 0.03
C PRO A 17 -4.10 -1.15 -1.32
N HIS A 18 -3.99 -0.40 -2.41
CA HIS A 18 -3.62 -0.98 -3.70
C HIS A 18 -2.16 -1.42 -3.62
N GLY A 19 -1.95 -2.65 -3.15
CA GLY A 19 -0.64 -3.28 -3.09
C GLY A 19 -0.19 -3.78 -4.46
N SER A 20 0.75 -3.08 -5.07
CA SER A 20 1.82 -3.71 -5.86
C SER A 20 3.02 -2.77 -5.99
N PRO A 21 4.10 -3.03 -5.24
CA PRO A 21 5.41 -2.69 -5.74
C PRO A 21 6.40 -3.81 -5.43
N PHE A 22 6.70 -4.71 -6.37
CA PHE A 22 8.00 -5.39 -6.37
C PHE A 22 8.49 -5.57 -7.80
N ALA A 23 9.44 -4.70 -8.14
CA ALA A 23 10.40 -4.89 -9.21
C ALA A 23 11.68 -5.45 -8.57
N THR A 24 12.14 -6.60 -9.05
CA THR A 24 13.58 -6.94 -9.01
C THR A 24 13.93 -7.74 -10.25
N ASP A 25 14.91 -7.20 -10.96
CA ASP A 25 15.67 -7.79 -12.04
C ASP A 25 16.54 -8.94 -11.51
N ALA A 26 16.47 -10.10 -12.16
CA ALA A 26 17.36 -11.23 -11.91
C ALA A 26 17.74 -11.88 -13.23
N SER A 27 18.45 -11.15 -14.09
CA SER A 27 19.25 -11.73 -15.17
C SER A 27 20.69 -11.90 -14.69
N ARG A 28 21.07 -13.12 -14.28
CA ARG A 28 22.49 -13.53 -14.25
C ARG A 28 22.67 -14.86 -14.96
N HIS A 29 23.41 -14.76 -16.07
CA HIS A 29 24.01 -15.85 -16.81
C HIS A 29 24.95 -16.68 -15.93
N HIS A 30 24.82 -18.01 -16.05
CA HIS A 30 25.94 -18.94 -15.90
C HIS A 30 25.87 -19.95 -17.06
N SER A 31 26.71 -19.74 -18.06
CA SER A 31 27.05 -20.73 -19.08
C SER A 31 28.35 -21.41 -18.66
N GLY A 32 28.22 -22.59 -18.06
CA GLY A 32 29.32 -23.54 -17.90
C GLY A 32 29.46 -24.38 -19.17
N ARG A 33 30.66 -24.35 -19.76
CA ARG A 33 31.08 -25.19 -20.88
C ARG A 33 31.18 -26.64 -20.41
N ASP A 34 30.81 -27.57 -21.28
CA ASP A 34 31.57 -28.81 -21.48
C ASP A 34 31.52 -29.26 -22.94
N ARG A 35 32.68 -29.68 -23.44
CA ARG A 35 32.96 -30.18 -24.80
C ARG A 35 32.88 -31.71 -24.79
N CYS A 36 32.40 -32.34 -25.88
CA CYS A 36 33.21 -33.18 -26.80
C CYS A 36 32.39 -34.09 -27.74
N ARG A 37 32.81 -34.09 -29.02
CA ARG A 37 32.75 -35.11 -30.12
C ARG A 37 31.38 -35.61 -30.63
N GLY A 38 31.15 -35.89 -31.92
CA GLY A 38 31.97 -35.94 -33.15
C GLY A 38 31.10 -35.66 -34.40
N SER A 39 31.68 -35.15 -35.51
CA SER A 39 31.94 -35.85 -36.80
C SER A 39 30.67 -36.45 -37.44
N THR A 40 30.22 -36.09 -38.65
CA THR A 40 30.91 -36.15 -39.97
C THR A 40 30.31 -35.21 -41.04
N ASP A 41 31.16 -34.91 -42.03
CA ASP A 41 30.96 -34.27 -43.34
C ASP A 41 29.71 -34.65 -44.16
N THR A 42 29.23 -33.72 -45.01
CA THR A 42 29.14 -33.89 -46.49
C THR A 42 28.85 -32.53 -47.20
N THR A 43 29.89 -31.99 -47.83
CA THR A 43 30.03 -31.53 -49.24
C THR A 43 28.93 -30.69 -49.97
N VAL A 44 29.24 -29.39 -50.14
CA VAL A 44 29.33 -28.57 -51.38
C VAL A 44 28.19 -28.52 -52.42
N THR A 45 27.67 -27.31 -52.69
CA THR A 45 27.64 -26.72 -54.06
C THR A 45 27.65 -25.18 -54.03
N ARG A 46 28.63 -24.57 -54.74
CA ARG A 46 28.70 -23.13 -55.14
C ARG A 46 27.98 -22.98 -56.51
N ARG A 47 27.32 -21.87 -56.86
CA ARG A 47 27.83 -20.66 -57.59
C ARG A 47 26.65 -19.71 -57.99
N PRO A 48 26.85 -18.49 -58.58
CA PRO A 48 26.46 -17.17 -58.01
C PRO A 48 25.57 -16.32 -58.97
N PRO A 49 25.69 -14.96 -59.04
CA PRO A 49 25.16 -13.93 -58.14
C PRO A 49 24.14 -13.00 -58.83
N ALA A 50 23.30 -12.30 -58.07
CA ALA A 50 22.50 -11.18 -58.58
C ALA A 50 22.67 -9.93 -57.70
N GLN A 51 23.40 -8.97 -58.28
CA GLN A 51 23.18 -7.53 -58.32
C GLN A 51 22.82 -6.78 -57.03
N GLY A 52 23.72 -5.85 -56.68
CA GLY A 52 23.66 -5.02 -55.50
C GLY A 52 22.63 -3.91 -55.60
N THR A 53 22.02 -3.63 -54.45
CA THR A 53 21.39 -2.35 -54.16
C THR A 53 22.16 -1.71 -53.00
N GLU A 54 22.88 -0.65 -53.34
CA GLU A 54 23.58 0.23 -52.41
C GLU A 54 22.55 0.93 -51.51
N THR A 55 22.46 0.51 -50.24
CA THR A 55 21.71 1.27 -49.24
C THR A 55 22.69 2.09 -48.41
N ARG A 56 22.74 3.39 -48.69
CA ARG A 56 23.46 4.41 -47.92
C ARG A 56 23.00 4.37 -46.46
N ALA A 57 23.89 4.04 -45.54
CA ALA A 57 23.64 4.16 -44.11
C ALA A 57 23.51 5.65 -43.70
N PRO A 58 22.60 6.00 -42.77
CA PRO A 58 22.45 7.37 -42.29
C PRO A 58 23.69 7.84 -41.48
N PRO A 59 24.00 9.15 -41.47
CA PRO A 59 25.27 9.71 -40.98
C PRO A 59 25.53 9.57 -39.46
N ARG A 60 24.65 8.93 -38.70
CA ARG A 60 24.80 8.73 -37.24
C ARG A 60 25.60 7.49 -36.83
N ALA A 61 25.93 6.59 -37.76
CA ALA A 61 26.61 5.33 -37.44
C ALA A 61 28.16 5.39 -37.41
N ARG A 62 28.78 6.55 -37.71
CA ARG A 62 30.26 6.71 -37.71
C ARG A 62 30.85 7.29 -36.42
N LEU A 63 30.05 7.69 -35.43
CA LEU A 63 30.54 8.34 -34.20
C LEU A 63 30.58 7.46 -32.94
N THR A 64 30.12 6.21 -33.00
CA THR A 64 30.05 5.32 -31.81
C THR A 64 31.09 4.19 -31.79
N LYS A 65 31.92 4.06 -32.84
CA LYS A 65 33.00 3.07 -32.91
C LYS A 65 34.38 3.74 -32.88
N HIS A 66 34.73 4.45 -31.80
CA HIS A 66 36.11 4.65 -31.33
C HIS A 66 36.17 5.61 -30.13
N PRO A 67 36.25 5.09 -28.88
CA PRO A 67 36.85 5.87 -27.80
C PRO A 67 38.11 5.21 -27.20
N ALA A 68 38.49 4.01 -27.63
CA ALA A 68 39.57 3.26 -26.98
C ALA A 68 40.98 3.46 -27.58
N ARG A 69 41.18 4.29 -28.60
CA ARG A 69 42.49 4.50 -29.24
C ARG A 69 42.81 5.96 -29.56
N LEU A 70 42.67 6.85 -28.58
CA LEU A 70 43.32 8.17 -28.57
C LEU A 70 43.72 8.53 -27.13
N THR A 71 45.02 8.53 -26.84
CA THR A 71 45.61 8.78 -25.51
C THR A 71 45.41 10.20 -24.98
N LYS A 72 44.77 11.11 -25.72
CA LYS A 72 44.58 12.52 -25.32
C LYS A 72 43.25 12.87 -24.62
N PHE A 73 42.37 11.91 -24.36
CA PHE A 73 41.06 12.18 -23.72
C PHE A 73 40.81 11.49 -22.37
N ARG A 74 41.84 10.93 -21.72
CA ARG A 74 41.63 10.10 -20.54
C ARG A 74 41.20 10.81 -19.25
N HIS A 75 41.19 12.15 -19.17
CA HIS A 75 40.77 12.89 -17.96
C HIS A 75 40.07 14.25 -18.20
N ARG A 76 39.33 14.43 -19.31
CA ARG A 76 38.53 15.67 -19.49
C ARG A 76 37.11 15.51 -18.94
N VAL A 77 36.81 16.27 -17.87
CA VAL A 77 35.45 16.50 -17.37
C VAL A 77 34.63 17.22 -18.43
N ARG A 78 33.35 16.85 -18.60
CA ARG A 78 32.45 17.52 -19.56
C ARG A 78 32.28 19.00 -19.15
N PRO A 79 32.23 19.95 -20.11
CA PRO A 79 31.94 21.34 -19.78
C PRO A 79 30.53 21.46 -19.19
N THR A 80 30.43 22.14 -18.04
CA THR A 80 29.17 22.45 -17.38
C THR A 80 28.46 23.56 -18.15
N VAL A 81 27.26 23.30 -18.67
CA VAL A 81 26.42 24.32 -19.30
C VAL A 81 25.32 24.69 -18.31
N PHE A 82 25.35 25.90 -17.77
CA PHE A 82 24.36 26.38 -16.81
C PHE A 82 23.11 26.87 -17.57
N LYS A 83 21.95 26.23 -17.35
CA LYS A 83 20.65 26.68 -17.88
C LYS A 83 19.66 26.82 -16.74
N ARG A 84 18.90 27.93 -16.73
CA ARG A 84 17.97 28.27 -15.63
C ARG A 84 16.65 27.48 -15.65
N SER A 85 16.29 26.81 -16.75
CA SER A 85 15.07 25.98 -16.85
C SER A 85 15.19 24.92 -17.97
N ARG A 86 14.47 23.81 -17.79
CA ARG A 86 14.42 22.63 -18.68
C ARG A 86 13.87 22.94 -20.08
N ASP A 87 13.18 24.06 -20.24
CA ASP A 87 12.60 24.48 -21.53
C ASP A 87 13.61 25.06 -22.52
N GLN A 88 14.84 25.35 -22.05
CA GLN A 88 15.94 25.80 -22.90
C GLN A 88 16.70 24.64 -23.59
N ILE A 89 16.19 23.41 -23.50
CA ILE A 89 16.74 22.22 -24.16
C ILE A 89 15.93 21.92 -25.43
N PRO A 90 16.57 21.86 -26.62
CA PRO A 90 15.91 21.48 -27.87
C PRO A 90 15.15 20.16 -27.72
N ARG A 91 13.93 20.07 -28.25
CA ARG A 91 13.00 18.93 -28.04
C ARG A 91 13.63 17.55 -28.35
N ASN A 92 14.58 17.47 -29.29
CA ASN A 92 15.28 16.22 -29.64
C ASN A 92 16.35 15.75 -28.63
N GLY A 93 16.59 16.50 -27.55
CA GLY A 93 17.57 16.18 -26.50
C GLY A 93 16.97 15.75 -25.15
N ARG A 94 15.64 15.64 -25.03
CA ARG A 94 14.97 15.23 -23.78
C ARG A 94 14.88 13.70 -23.68
N GLY A 95 15.99 13.04 -23.38
CA GLY A 95 16.02 11.64 -22.91
C GLY A 95 15.90 11.54 -21.38
N PRO A 96 15.71 10.34 -20.81
CA PRO A 96 15.65 10.16 -19.35
C PRO A 96 17.00 10.48 -18.71
N GLU A 97 17.00 11.40 -17.73
CA GLU A 97 18.19 11.73 -16.94
C GLU A 97 18.49 10.59 -15.97
N ALA A 98 19.66 9.96 -16.11
CA ALA A 98 20.23 9.09 -15.09
C ALA A 98 20.78 9.97 -13.95
N GLY A 99 20.30 9.74 -12.74
CA GLY A 99 20.76 10.44 -11.54
C GLY A 99 22.27 10.30 -11.33
N VAL A 100 22.91 11.40 -10.96
CA VAL A 100 24.33 11.48 -10.62
C VAL A 100 24.60 10.60 -9.40
N ALA A 101 25.47 9.59 -9.56
CA ALA A 101 25.93 8.75 -8.45
C ALA A 101 26.93 9.53 -7.58
N THR A 102 26.53 9.89 -6.36
CA THR A 102 27.43 10.42 -5.33
C THR A 102 27.98 9.26 -4.49
N GLY A 103 29.25 8.92 -4.71
CA GLY A 103 30.04 8.14 -3.77
C GLY A 103 30.50 9.04 -2.63
N GLY A 104 30.05 8.76 -1.41
CA GLY A 104 30.41 9.51 -0.20
C GLY A 104 30.78 8.57 0.95
N HIS A 105 32.03 8.66 1.38
CA HIS A 105 32.58 8.00 2.56
C HIS A 105 31.81 8.35 3.84
N VAL A 106 31.42 7.33 4.61
CA VAL A 106 30.98 7.47 6.00
C VAL A 106 32.20 7.46 6.91
N ARG A 107 32.45 8.58 7.60
CA ARG A 107 33.37 8.68 8.75
C ARG A 107 32.57 8.47 10.04
N THR A 108 32.96 7.45 10.81
CA THR A 108 32.51 7.19 12.18
C THR A 108 33.15 8.18 13.16
N PRO A 109 32.42 8.71 14.15
CA PRO A 109 33.02 9.16 15.40
C PRO A 109 32.70 8.16 16.52
N GLY A 110 33.75 7.60 17.11
CA GLY A 110 33.66 6.78 18.32
C GLY A 110 33.36 7.65 19.53
N ILE A 111 32.37 7.23 20.33
CA ILE A 111 32.08 7.80 21.65
C ILE A 111 32.63 6.86 22.71
N GLN A 112 33.50 7.44 23.54
CA GLN A 112 34.17 6.82 24.67
C GLN A 112 33.18 6.45 25.78
N ALA A 113 33.35 5.24 26.32
CA ALA A 113 32.74 4.82 27.57
C ALA A 113 33.33 5.62 28.75
N ARG A 114 32.46 6.23 29.58
CA ARG A 114 32.80 6.65 30.94
C ARG A 114 31.92 5.92 31.94
N ARG A 115 32.60 5.19 32.83
CA ARG A 115 32.08 4.57 34.04
C ARG A 115 31.60 5.65 35.01
N HIS A 116 30.43 5.46 35.62
CA HIS A 116 30.09 6.10 36.89
C HIS A 116 29.67 5.05 37.91
N LEU A 117 30.57 4.79 38.85
CA LEU A 117 30.30 4.27 40.19
C LEU A 117 29.89 5.46 41.07
N GLY A 118 28.91 5.26 41.95
CA GLY A 118 28.58 6.26 42.97
C GLY A 118 27.24 6.04 43.66
N ARG A 119 27.17 5.02 44.51
CA ARG A 119 26.06 4.78 45.46
C ARG A 119 26.44 5.36 46.83
N LYS A 120 25.70 6.36 47.29
CA LYS A 120 25.53 6.83 48.69
C LYS A 120 24.08 7.36 48.73
N GLY A 121 23.14 6.95 49.58
CA GLY A 121 23.25 6.44 50.95
C GLY A 121 23.16 7.62 51.90
N ASP A 122 21.94 7.99 52.31
CA ASP A 122 21.58 8.62 53.61
C ASP A 122 20.05 8.80 53.66
N THR A 123 19.36 7.95 54.44
CA THR A 123 18.89 8.16 55.83
C THR A 123 17.80 9.21 55.94
N PHE A 124 16.56 8.82 56.28
CA PHE A 124 15.68 9.61 57.15
C PHE A 124 14.57 8.73 57.76
N VAL A 125 14.68 8.57 59.08
CA VAL A 125 13.65 8.44 60.12
C VAL A 125 12.78 7.16 60.17
N LYS A 126 13.10 6.33 61.18
CA LYS A 126 12.13 5.58 61.98
C LYS A 126 11.89 6.33 63.28
N GLN A 127 10.65 6.56 63.66
CA GLN A 127 10.24 6.40 65.06
C GLN A 127 8.75 6.06 65.16
N LYS A 128 8.52 4.96 65.86
CA LYS A 128 7.21 4.37 66.20
C LYS A 128 6.61 5.15 67.38
N ALA A 129 5.29 5.27 67.43
CA ALA A 129 4.55 5.19 68.68
C ALA A 129 3.15 4.61 68.41
N PHE A 130 2.92 3.43 68.96
CA PHE A 130 1.62 2.81 69.21
C PHE A 130 0.93 3.59 70.34
N VAL A 131 -0.34 3.97 70.16
CA VAL A 131 -1.31 4.07 71.26
C VAL A 131 -2.61 3.47 70.76
N ALA A 132 -3.09 2.45 71.46
CA ALA A 132 -4.36 1.80 71.27
C ALA A 132 -5.39 2.32 72.29
N ALA A 133 -6.66 2.09 71.93
CA ALA A 133 -7.88 2.11 72.74
C ALA A 133 -8.59 3.48 72.93
N ALA A 134 -9.78 3.60 72.34
CA ALA A 134 -11.04 3.52 73.07
C ALA A 134 -12.23 3.47 72.11
N VAL A 135 -13.17 2.57 72.43
CA VAL A 135 -14.45 2.31 71.75
C VAL A 135 -15.44 3.43 72.06
N THR A 136 -16.09 3.98 71.02
CA THR A 136 -17.42 4.57 71.16
C THR A 136 -18.25 4.20 69.94
N ALA A 137 -19.20 3.29 70.14
CA ALA A 137 -20.24 2.99 69.18
C ALA A 137 -21.23 4.16 69.16
N VAL A 138 -21.39 4.79 67.99
CA VAL A 138 -22.55 5.64 67.68
C VAL A 138 -23.23 5.02 66.47
N LEU A 139 -24.38 4.41 66.73
CA LEU A 139 -25.38 4.08 65.72
C LEU A 139 -25.87 5.38 65.07
N CYS A 140 -25.55 5.59 63.79
CA CYS A 140 -26.31 6.46 62.92
C CYS A 140 -26.78 5.63 61.72
N CYS A 141 -28.08 5.34 61.71
CA CYS A 141 -28.78 4.80 60.55
C CYS A 141 -28.73 5.83 59.43
N VAL A 142 -27.80 5.68 58.50
CA VAL A 142 -27.92 6.29 57.18
C VAL A 142 -28.18 5.14 56.22
N ALA A 143 -29.38 5.14 55.65
CA ALA A 143 -29.74 4.30 54.53
C ALA A 143 -28.74 4.56 53.40
N GLY A 144 -27.71 3.72 53.32
CA GLY A 144 -26.85 3.65 52.16
C GLY A 144 -27.69 3.06 51.04
N CYS A 145 -28.14 3.92 50.12
CA CYS A 145 -28.48 3.49 48.78
C CYS A 145 -27.23 2.81 48.21
N ASP A 146 -27.16 1.49 48.37
CA ASP A 146 -26.27 0.64 47.61
C ASP A 146 -26.78 0.70 46.16
N VAL A 147 -26.37 1.75 45.44
CA VAL A 147 -26.45 1.78 43.99
C VAL A 147 -25.46 0.72 43.55
N GLN A 148 -25.95 -0.51 43.55
CA GLN A 148 -25.40 -1.60 42.77
C GLN A 148 -25.43 -1.11 41.33
N THR A 149 -24.32 -0.50 40.92
CA THR A 149 -23.95 -0.38 39.54
C THR A 149 -23.94 -1.80 39.03
N LYS A 150 -25.07 -2.25 38.48
CA LYS A 150 -25.11 -3.36 37.55
C LYS A 150 -24.12 -2.96 36.48
N GLN A 151 -22.88 -3.42 36.60
CA GLN A 151 -22.10 -3.83 35.46
C GLN A 151 -22.99 -4.85 34.76
N GLN A 152 -23.85 -4.33 33.88
CA GLN A 152 -24.42 -5.12 32.81
C GLN A 152 -23.19 -5.67 32.12
N ALA A 153 -22.90 -6.94 32.40
CA ALA A 153 -22.03 -7.72 31.56
C ALA A 153 -22.62 -7.56 30.16
N THR A 154 -21.97 -6.73 29.35
CA THR A 154 -22.16 -6.75 27.91
C THR A 154 -22.10 -8.22 27.54
N PRO A 155 -23.08 -8.74 26.76
CA PRO A 155 -22.99 -10.10 26.25
C PRO A 155 -21.58 -10.28 25.72
N ASP A 156 -20.93 -11.39 26.06
CA ASP A 156 -19.59 -11.71 25.58
C ASP A 156 -19.66 -11.72 24.04
N VAL A 157 -19.38 -10.55 23.42
CA VAL A 157 -19.40 -10.41 21.98
C VAL A 157 -18.15 -11.14 21.54
N GLU A 158 -18.34 -12.36 21.08
CA GLU A 158 -17.27 -13.20 20.55
C GLU A 158 -16.37 -12.34 19.63
N VAL A 159 -15.09 -12.25 19.99
CA VAL A 159 -14.12 -11.45 19.26
C VAL A 159 -13.90 -12.11 17.90
N ARG A 160 -14.60 -11.58 16.89
CA ARG A 160 -14.61 -12.07 15.51
C ARG A 160 -14.19 -11.01 14.52
N ASP A 161 -13.90 -11.44 13.30
CA ASP A 161 -13.74 -10.53 12.17
C ASP A 161 -15.11 -10.02 11.69
N LEU A 162 -15.16 -8.78 11.21
CA LEU A 162 -16.36 -8.21 10.59
C LEU A 162 -16.61 -8.80 9.21
N THR A 163 -17.88 -8.85 8.83
CA THR A 163 -18.29 -9.09 7.45
C THR A 163 -18.06 -7.85 6.58
N VAL A 164 -18.01 -8.05 5.26
CA VAL A 164 -17.87 -6.93 4.30
C VAL A 164 -19.03 -5.93 4.41
N ARG A 165 -20.23 -6.37 4.80
CA ARG A 165 -21.39 -5.48 4.95
C ARG A 165 -21.26 -4.58 6.18
N GLU A 166 -20.86 -5.16 7.31
CA GLU A 166 -20.57 -4.44 8.55
C GLU A 166 -19.46 -3.39 8.34
N GLU A 167 -18.41 -3.73 7.58
CA GLU A 167 -17.38 -2.75 7.21
C GLU A 167 -17.91 -1.58 6.36
N ILE A 168 -18.90 -1.83 5.51
CA ILE A 168 -19.52 -0.78 4.69
C ILE A 168 -20.38 0.12 5.57
N GLU A 169 -21.08 -0.43 6.55
CA GLU A 169 -21.88 0.33 7.53
C GLU A 169 -20.99 1.26 8.35
N ILE A 170 -19.89 0.76 8.90
CA ILE A 170 -18.89 1.59 9.59
C ILE A 170 -18.36 2.70 8.68
N GLY A 171 -18.03 2.38 7.42
CA GLY A 171 -17.55 3.39 6.46
C GLY A 171 -18.59 4.48 6.19
N ARG A 172 -19.88 4.15 6.14
CA ARG A 172 -20.96 5.13 5.95
C ARG A 172 -21.13 6.02 7.18
N ALA A 173 -21.04 5.42 8.37
CA ALA A 173 -21.06 6.18 9.62
C ALA A 173 -19.85 7.12 9.74
N GLU A 174 -18.65 6.69 9.33
CA GLU A 174 -17.45 7.55 9.33
C GLU A 174 -17.67 8.78 8.43
N GLU A 175 -18.17 8.60 7.21
CA GLU A 175 -18.46 9.71 6.29
C GLU A 175 -19.55 10.65 6.83
N ARG A 176 -20.60 10.12 7.47
CA ARG A 176 -21.65 10.92 8.13
C ARG A 176 -21.06 11.78 9.26
N LEU A 177 -20.22 11.20 10.11
CA LEU A 177 -19.56 11.92 11.20
C LEU A 177 -18.58 12.99 10.69
N VAL A 178 -17.81 12.66 9.65
CA VAL A 178 -16.91 13.64 9.00
C VAL A 178 -17.70 14.82 8.46
N LYS A 179 -18.83 14.56 7.79
CA LYS A 179 -19.72 15.61 7.30
C LYS A 179 -20.21 16.50 8.43
N THR A 180 -20.75 15.93 9.51
CA THR A 180 -21.24 16.69 10.67
C THR A 180 -20.15 17.58 11.26
N CYS A 181 -18.95 17.04 11.51
CA CYS A 181 -17.83 17.82 12.03
C CYS A 181 -17.42 18.95 11.08
N MET A 182 -17.39 18.71 9.76
CA MET A 182 -17.03 19.73 8.79
C MET A 182 -18.06 20.86 8.75
N GLU A 183 -19.35 20.53 8.84
CA GLU A 183 -20.44 21.51 8.90
C GLU A 183 -20.38 22.35 10.17
N GLU A 184 -20.09 21.74 11.33
CA GLU A 184 -19.86 22.44 12.61
C GLU A 184 -18.67 23.41 12.54
N LYS A 185 -17.63 23.04 11.78
CA LYS A 185 -16.45 23.90 11.51
C LYS A 185 -16.70 24.93 10.40
N GLY A 186 -17.93 25.06 9.92
CA GLY A 186 -18.33 26.06 8.92
C GLY A 186 -17.93 25.72 7.49
N HIS A 187 -17.62 24.46 7.20
CA HIS A 187 -17.26 23.98 5.87
C HIS A 187 -18.37 23.14 5.26
N ARG A 188 -18.69 23.40 3.98
CA ARG A 188 -19.60 22.52 3.24
C ARG A 188 -18.89 21.22 2.91
N TYR A 189 -19.54 20.10 3.20
CA TYR A 189 -19.03 18.76 2.95
C TYR A 189 -20.17 17.86 2.49
N TRP A 190 -19.87 17.00 1.52
CA TRP A 190 -20.75 15.95 1.04
C TRP A 190 -20.07 14.61 1.29
N GLU A 191 -20.82 13.67 1.88
CA GLU A 191 -20.36 12.31 2.16
C GLU A 191 -19.78 11.66 0.90
N LEU A 192 -18.56 11.12 1.01
CA LEU A 192 -17.95 10.40 -0.08
C LEU A 192 -18.63 9.02 -0.24
N PRO A 193 -18.79 8.52 -1.47
CA PRO A 193 -19.32 7.18 -1.68
C PRO A 193 -18.41 6.10 -1.08
N VAL A 194 -18.99 5.24 -0.24
CA VAL A 194 -18.28 4.08 0.33
C VAL A 194 -18.27 2.90 -0.65
N PRO A 195 -17.10 2.30 -0.96
CA PRO A 195 -17.00 1.15 -1.85
C PRO A 195 -17.88 -0.02 -1.41
N GLY A 196 -18.70 -0.53 -2.34
CA GLY A 196 -19.59 -1.66 -2.10
C GLY A 196 -18.91 -3.03 -2.08
N VAL A 197 -19.70 -4.09 -1.87
CA VAL A 197 -19.20 -5.47 -1.74
C VAL A 197 -18.40 -5.92 -2.96
N ASP A 198 -18.92 -5.71 -4.17
CA ASP A 198 -18.26 -6.14 -5.41
C ASP A 198 -16.92 -5.41 -5.64
N GLU A 199 -16.85 -4.13 -5.24
CA GLU A 199 -15.65 -3.31 -5.39
C GLU A 199 -14.54 -3.76 -4.43
N ARG A 200 -14.90 -4.08 -3.18
CA ARG A 200 -13.97 -4.62 -2.17
C ARG A 200 -13.44 -6.01 -2.49
N LYS A 201 -14.06 -6.74 -3.43
CA LYS A 201 -13.53 -8.00 -3.96
C LYS A 201 -12.42 -7.78 -5.00
N ALA A 202 -12.30 -6.59 -5.58
CA ALA A 202 -11.28 -6.28 -6.58
C ALA A 202 -9.86 -6.38 -5.99
N GLY A 203 -8.85 -6.52 -6.85
CA GLY A 203 -7.44 -6.49 -6.43
C GLY A 203 -6.86 -7.81 -5.89
N ARG A 204 -7.66 -8.86 -5.65
CA ARG A 204 -7.15 -10.21 -5.31
C ARG A 204 -6.14 -10.68 -6.34
N TYR A 205 -4.99 -11.22 -5.90
CA TYR A 205 -3.90 -11.63 -6.78
C TYR A 205 -4.31 -12.79 -7.72
N VAL A 206 -5.02 -13.78 -7.19
CA VAL A 206 -5.71 -14.84 -7.96
C VAL A 206 -7.17 -14.88 -7.55
N THR A 207 -8.08 -14.89 -8.53
CA THR A 207 -9.53 -15.04 -8.32
C THR A 207 -10.00 -16.31 -9.02
N ASP A 208 -11.01 -16.98 -8.47
CA ASP A 208 -11.73 -18.12 -9.06
C ASP A 208 -13.25 -17.85 -9.17
N ASP A 209 -13.69 -16.63 -8.83
CA ASP A 209 -15.06 -16.17 -8.98
C ASP A 209 -15.32 -15.78 -10.44
N VAL A 210 -15.73 -16.76 -11.24
CA VAL A 210 -15.98 -16.60 -12.69
C VAL A 210 -17.14 -15.63 -12.96
N GLU A 211 -18.16 -15.60 -12.09
CA GLU A 211 -19.31 -14.71 -12.26
C GLU A 211 -18.93 -13.25 -11.98
N TRP A 212 -18.17 -13.01 -10.91
CA TRP A 212 -17.62 -11.69 -10.64
C TRP A 212 -16.68 -11.24 -11.77
N ALA A 213 -15.81 -12.12 -12.27
CA ALA A 213 -14.92 -11.82 -13.39
C ALA A 213 -15.70 -11.50 -14.69
N ARG A 214 -16.82 -12.18 -14.94
CA ARG A 214 -17.69 -11.90 -16.09
C ARG A 214 -18.32 -10.51 -16.00
N LYS A 215 -18.66 -10.05 -14.79
CA LYS A 215 -19.28 -8.73 -14.57
C LYS A 215 -18.25 -7.61 -14.55
N HIS A 216 -17.13 -7.80 -13.86
CA HIS A 216 -16.21 -6.73 -13.49
C HIS A 216 -14.82 -6.83 -14.11
N GLY A 217 -14.51 -7.91 -14.82
CA GLY A 217 -13.17 -8.15 -15.36
C GLY A 217 -12.12 -8.20 -14.25
N TYR A 218 -11.12 -7.34 -14.34
CA TYR A 218 -10.12 -7.14 -13.28
C TYR A 218 -10.46 -5.99 -12.31
N GLY A 219 -11.65 -5.39 -12.43
CA GLY A 219 -12.09 -4.28 -11.58
C GLY A 219 -11.87 -2.88 -12.16
N ARG A 220 -11.50 -2.75 -13.44
CA ARG A 220 -11.30 -1.44 -14.11
C ARG A 220 -12.47 -0.48 -13.92
N GLY A 221 -13.70 -1.00 -13.93
CA GLY A 221 -14.89 -0.15 -13.78
C GLY A 221 -14.99 0.51 -12.40
N PHE A 222 -14.37 -0.09 -11.38
CA PHE A 222 -14.22 0.52 -10.06
C PHE A 222 -13.13 1.59 -10.07
N GLU A 223 -12.00 1.32 -10.72
CA GLU A 223 -10.90 2.28 -10.86
C GLU A 223 -11.38 3.55 -11.60
N GLU A 224 -12.05 3.39 -12.75
CA GLU A 224 -12.60 4.51 -13.52
C GLU A 224 -13.67 5.29 -12.74
N ARG A 225 -14.52 4.60 -11.96
CA ARG A 225 -15.50 5.26 -11.11
C ARG A 225 -14.81 6.04 -9.97
N SER A 226 -13.77 5.48 -9.37
CA SER A 226 -12.98 6.16 -8.33
C SER A 226 -12.29 7.42 -8.89
N GLU A 227 -11.74 7.33 -10.10
CA GLU A 227 -11.21 8.47 -10.84
C GLU A 227 -12.28 9.53 -11.13
N GLU A 228 -13.47 9.10 -11.55
CA GLU A 228 -14.60 9.99 -11.79
C GLU A 228 -15.04 10.69 -10.50
N ILE A 229 -15.28 9.94 -9.42
CA ILE A 229 -15.63 10.49 -8.10
C ILE A 229 -14.60 11.54 -7.70
N ARG A 230 -13.29 11.24 -7.75
CA ARG A 230 -12.26 12.23 -7.40
C ARG A 230 -12.32 13.51 -8.24
N ARG A 231 -12.80 13.44 -9.47
CA ARG A 231 -12.90 14.61 -10.36
C ARG A 231 -14.20 15.39 -10.15
N THR A 232 -15.31 14.70 -9.93
CA THR A 232 -16.66 15.27 -10.02
C THR A 232 -17.40 15.35 -8.69
N ASP A 233 -16.88 14.71 -7.64
CA ASP A 233 -17.45 14.74 -6.31
C ASP A 233 -17.65 16.20 -5.81
N PRO A 234 -18.82 16.53 -5.25
CA PRO A 234 -19.12 17.88 -4.78
C PRO A 234 -18.12 18.43 -3.76
N THR A 235 -17.62 17.61 -2.83
CA THR A 235 -16.61 18.01 -1.84
C THR A 235 -15.32 18.39 -2.54
N THR A 236 -14.85 17.57 -3.48
CA THR A 236 -13.62 17.84 -4.24
C THR A 236 -13.77 19.07 -5.13
N VAL A 237 -14.91 19.23 -5.80
CA VAL A 237 -15.20 20.41 -6.63
C VAL A 237 -15.26 21.68 -5.79
N TYR A 238 -15.90 21.62 -4.62
CA TYR A 238 -15.97 22.75 -3.68
C TYR A 238 -14.58 23.14 -3.17
N GLN A 239 -13.82 22.18 -2.64
CA GLN A 239 -12.45 22.36 -2.16
C GLN A 239 -11.55 22.99 -3.23
N ASN A 240 -11.69 22.56 -4.49
CA ASN A 240 -10.91 23.07 -5.61
C ASN A 240 -11.27 24.50 -6.04
N LYS A 241 -12.44 25.01 -5.65
CA LYS A 241 -12.86 26.40 -5.90
C LYS A 241 -12.44 27.36 -4.78
N LEU A 242 -12.06 26.86 -3.60
CA LEU A 242 -11.61 27.69 -2.49
C LEU A 242 -10.29 28.41 -2.81
N ARG A 243 -10.15 29.65 -2.33
CA ARG A 243 -8.89 30.40 -2.39
C ARG A 243 -7.83 29.67 -1.55
N PRO A 244 -6.52 29.84 -1.84
CA PRO A 244 -5.47 29.12 -1.13
C PRO A 244 -5.57 29.13 0.42
N PRO A 245 -5.82 30.26 1.11
CA PRO A 245 -5.94 30.25 2.57
C PRO A 245 -7.19 29.49 3.06
N GLU A 246 -8.32 29.59 2.37
CA GLU A 246 -9.57 28.90 2.69
C GLU A 246 -9.43 27.40 2.47
N ARG A 247 -8.78 27.00 1.38
CA ARG A 247 -8.46 25.59 1.10
C ARG A 247 -7.54 25.00 2.17
N ALA A 248 -6.55 25.77 2.62
CA ALA A 248 -5.67 25.33 3.69
C ALA A 248 -6.43 25.18 5.03
N ALA A 249 -7.39 26.06 5.32
CA ALA A 249 -8.27 25.92 6.48
C ALA A 249 -9.18 24.69 6.36
N PHE A 250 -9.82 24.49 5.21
CA PHE A 250 -10.63 23.32 4.90
C PHE A 250 -9.84 22.01 5.09
N ASN A 251 -8.62 21.93 4.53
CA ASN A 251 -7.79 20.73 4.65
C ASN A 251 -7.36 20.48 6.10
N ARG A 252 -7.03 21.52 6.87
CA ARG A 252 -6.73 21.35 8.30
C ARG A 252 -7.95 20.91 9.11
N ALA A 253 -9.13 21.41 8.77
CA ALA A 253 -10.38 20.98 9.41
C ALA A 253 -10.68 19.52 9.11
N LEU A 254 -10.53 19.09 7.85
CA LEU A 254 -10.81 17.73 7.39
C LEU A 254 -9.75 16.73 7.89
N ASP A 255 -8.49 16.98 7.54
CA ASP A 255 -7.38 16.02 7.68
C ASP A 255 -6.51 16.27 8.92
N GLY A 256 -6.59 17.44 9.55
CA GLY A 256 -5.71 17.86 10.65
C GLY A 256 -4.42 18.57 10.21
N ASP A 257 -3.53 18.87 11.16
CA ASP A 257 -2.20 19.47 10.90
C ASP A 257 -1.08 18.46 11.17
N TYR A 258 -0.24 18.18 10.16
CA TYR A 258 0.92 17.28 10.26
C TYR A 258 2.02 17.74 11.23
N ARG A 259 1.94 18.96 11.77
CA ARG A 259 2.79 19.38 12.90
C ARG A 259 2.48 18.61 14.18
N ASP A 260 1.24 18.20 14.36
CA ASP A 260 0.80 17.28 15.43
C ASP A 260 0.38 15.96 14.79
N ARG A 261 1.30 15.00 14.82
CA ARG A 261 1.13 13.72 14.13
C ARG A 261 1.23 12.55 15.11
N MET A 262 0.52 11.49 14.77
CA MET A 262 0.76 10.15 15.25
C MET A 262 1.59 9.38 14.21
N SER A 263 2.41 8.45 14.69
CA SER A 263 3.36 7.71 13.86
C SER A 263 3.38 6.24 14.27
N VAL A 264 3.54 5.35 13.29
CA VAL A 264 3.65 3.90 13.51
C VAL A 264 4.71 3.32 12.60
N GLU A 265 5.60 2.48 13.15
CA GLU A 265 6.52 1.67 12.36
C GLU A 265 5.79 0.45 11.81
N LEU A 266 5.89 0.23 10.50
CA LEU A 266 5.23 -0.90 9.87
C LEU A 266 6.02 -2.21 10.12
N PRO A 267 5.30 -3.35 10.24
CA PRO A 267 5.94 -4.65 10.36
C PRO A 267 7.00 -4.93 9.31
N GLY A 268 8.10 -5.57 9.72
CA GLY A 268 9.18 -5.96 8.82
C GLY A 268 10.14 -4.81 8.45
N GLY A 269 10.09 -3.69 9.18
CA GLY A 269 11.00 -2.56 8.97
C GLY A 269 10.79 -1.88 7.63
N THR A 270 9.57 -1.91 7.08
CA THR A 270 9.25 -1.34 5.76
C THR A 270 9.04 0.18 5.78
N GLY A 271 9.25 0.81 6.95
CA GLY A 271 9.18 2.26 7.15
C GLY A 271 8.14 2.70 8.17
N THR A 272 8.03 4.00 8.35
CA THR A 272 7.10 4.65 9.27
C THR A 272 5.97 5.32 8.49
N VAL A 273 4.74 5.22 9.00
CA VAL A 273 3.57 5.93 8.48
C VAL A 273 3.12 6.97 9.50
N ASP A 274 2.88 8.19 9.02
CA ASP A 274 2.38 9.30 9.81
C ASP A 274 0.93 9.62 9.42
N ALA A 275 0.14 10.09 10.38
CA ALA A 275 -1.13 10.77 10.15
C ALA A 275 -1.27 11.95 11.12
N PRO A 276 -1.96 13.05 10.76
CA PRO A 276 -2.28 14.09 11.73
C PRO A 276 -3.11 13.51 12.87
N ARG A 277 -2.98 14.10 14.06
CA ARG A 277 -3.70 13.68 15.26
C ARG A 277 -5.14 14.19 15.29
N GLY A 278 -5.34 15.45 14.88
CA GLY A 278 -6.66 16.08 14.82
C GLY A 278 -7.34 15.97 13.45
N GLY A 279 -8.37 16.79 13.26
CA GLY A 279 -9.17 16.84 12.04
C GLY A 279 -10.44 16.00 12.13
N CYS A 280 -11.45 16.36 11.35
CA CYS A 280 -12.76 15.70 11.34
C CYS A 280 -12.66 14.21 11.02
N ALA A 281 -11.70 13.80 10.17
CA ALA A 281 -11.46 12.39 9.88
C ALA A 281 -11.04 11.59 11.12
N ASN A 282 -10.24 12.17 12.02
CA ASN A 282 -9.85 11.48 13.25
C ASN A 282 -10.85 11.66 14.38
N GLU A 283 -11.57 12.78 14.45
CA GLU A 283 -12.68 12.94 15.39
C GLU A 283 -13.78 11.90 15.12
N ALA A 284 -14.12 11.65 13.85
CA ALA A 284 -15.02 10.56 13.45
C ALA A 284 -14.49 9.18 13.89
N ARG A 285 -13.18 8.93 13.71
CA ARG A 285 -12.57 7.67 14.16
C ARG A 285 -12.53 7.53 15.67
N ALA A 286 -12.31 8.61 16.42
CA ALA A 286 -12.37 8.57 17.87
C ALA A 286 -13.79 8.21 18.33
N LYS A 287 -14.82 8.80 17.70
CA LYS A 287 -16.21 8.46 17.99
C LYS A 287 -16.52 6.98 17.70
N LEU A 288 -16.09 6.46 16.56
CA LEU A 288 -16.38 5.08 16.16
C LEU A 288 -15.53 4.04 16.92
N TYR A 289 -14.22 4.24 16.98
CA TYR A 289 -13.28 3.22 17.47
C TYR A 289 -12.83 3.46 18.92
N GLY A 290 -13.25 4.57 19.54
CA GLY A 290 -12.80 4.99 20.87
C GLY A 290 -11.47 5.76 20.79
N ASP A 291 -10.36 5.05 20.95
CA ASP A 291 -9.03 5.67 20.85
C ASP A 291 -8.55 5.70 19.39
N SER A 292 -8.58 6.88 18.77
CA SER A 292 -8.18 7.04 17.36
C SER A 292 -6.68 6.76 17.11
N GLU A 293 -5.80 6.99 18.08
CA GLU A 293 -4.36 6.69 17.92
C GLU A 293 -4.10 5.20 18.09
N ALA A 294 -4.69 4.56 19.10
CA ALA A 294 -4.63 3.11 19.23
C ALA A 294 -5.22 2.42 18.00
N TRP A 295 -6.33 2.93 17.46
CA TRP A 295 -6.92 2.46 16.20
C TRP A 295 -5.95 2.61 15.04
N PHE A 296 -5.32 3.77 14.90
CA PHE A 296 -4.35 4.02 13.85
C PHE A 296 -3.18 3.05 13.90
N VAL A 297 -2.53 2.91 15.06
CA VAL A 297 -1.39 2.01 15.27
C VAL A 297 -1.80 0.58 14.95
N THR A 298 -2.88 0.11 15.58
CA THR A 298 -3.36 -1.26 15.46
C THR A 298 -3.75 -1.62 14.03
N ARG A 299 -4.53 -0.76 13.37
CA ARG A 299 -4.88 -0.94 11.95
C ARG A 299 -3.64 -1.02 11.07
N LYS A 300 -2.71 -0.08 11.20
CA LYS A 300 -1.51 -0.04 10.34
C LYS A 300 -0.58 -1.22 10.59
N THR A 301 -0.49 -1.71 11.81
CA THR A 301 0.23 -2.95 12.14
C THR A 301 -0.42 -4.15 11.45
N ILE A 302 -1.73 -4.37 11.66
CA ILE A 302 -2.43 -5.57 11.15
C ILE A 302 -2.62 -5.58 9.63
N GLU A 303 -2.80 -4.42 9.00
CA GLU A 303 -2.85 -4.29 7.54
C GLU A 303 -1.44 -4.32 6.91
N GLY A 304 -0.41 -3.94 7.67
CA GLY A 304 0.98 -3.83 7.23
C GLY A 304 1.79 -5.13 7.25
N ILE A 305 1.22 -6.28 7.59
CA ILE A 305 1.98 -7.53 7.80
C ILE A 305 2.41 -8.26 6.52
N LEU A 306 1.89 -7.90 5.33
CA LEU A 306 2.19 -8.62 4.08
C LEU A 306 3.70 -8.81 3.80
N PRO A 307 4.59 -7.81 4.02
CA PRO A 307 6.03 -7.96 3.83
C PRO A 307 6.67 -9.08 4.66
N LEU A 308 6.04 -9.49 5.78
CA LEU A 308 6.54 -10.55 6.65
C LEU A 308 6.42 -11.96 6.04
N TYR A 309 5.53 -12.16 5.08
CA TYR A 309 5.26 -13.50 4.53
C TYR A 309 5.09 -13.55 3.01
N GLY A 310 4.89 -12.41 2.33
CA GLY A 310 4.52 -12.39 0.91
C GLY A 310 5.54 -13.08 -0.01
N ARG A 311 6.85 -12.94 0.29
CA ARG A 311 7.89 -13.65 -0.48
C ARG A 311 7.78 -15.17 -0.29
N ASP A 312 7.73 -15.62 0.97
CA ASP A 312 7.71 -17.04 1.30
C ASP A 312 6.45 -17.72 0.74
N LEU A 313 5.30 -17.02 0.74
CA LEU A 313 4.08 -17.45 0.08
C LEU A 313 4.30 -17.68 -1.43
N MET A 314 4.92 -16.73 -2.13
CA MET A 314 5.16 -16.83 -3.56
C MET A 314 6.21 -17.89 -3.94
N GLU A 315 7.12 -18.22 -3.03
CA GLU A 315 8.17 -19.21 -3.21
C GLU A 315 7.77 -20.63 -2.74
N ASP A 316 6.59 -20.78 -2.11
CA ASP A 316 6.12 -22.05 -1.56
C ASP A 316 6.03 -23.14 -2.65
N ALA A 317 6.69 -24.28 -2.41
CA ALA A 317 6.76 -25.38 -3.35
C ALA A 317 5.38 -25.95 -3.72
N ARG A 318 4.39 -25.82 -2.83
CA ARG A 318 3.00 -26.26 -3.05
C ARG A 318 2.31 -25.47 -4.17
N LEU A 319 2.78 -24.28 -4.52
CA LEU A 319 2.27 -23.50 -5.66
C LEU A 319 2.80 -23.98 -7.01
N LYS A 320 3.94 -24.69 -7.08
CA LYS A 320 4.59 -25.04 -8.36
C LYS A 320 3.68 -25.86 -9.28
N LYS A 321 3.05 -26.91 -8.75
CA LYS A 321 2.17 -27.81 -9.51
C LYS A 321 0.88 -27.13 -10.01
N PRO A 322 0.07 -26.47 -9.15
CA PRO A 322 -1.12 -25.76 -9.63
C PRO A 322 -0.78 -24.61 -10.57
N LEU A 323 0.31 -23.87 -10.34
CA LEU A 323 0.75 -22.81 -11.25
C LEU A 323 1.10 -23.36 -12.65
N ALA A 324 1.84 -24.47 -12.72
CA ALA A 324 2.15 -25.11 -14.00
C ALA A 324 0.90 -25.63 -14.73
N LYS A 325 -0.10 -26.14 -13.98
CA LYS A 325 -1.40 -26.53 -14.55
C LYS A 325 -2.17 -25.32 -15.07
N TRP A 326 -2.21 -24.22 -14.31
CA TRP A 326 -2.84 -22.96 -14.71
C TRP A 326 -2.22 -22.43 -15.99
N ALA A 327 -0.88 -22.38 -16.08
CA ALA A 327 -0.17 -21.90 -17.26
C ALA A 327 -0.48 -22.74 -18.51
N ARG A 328 -0.62 -24.07 -18.36
CA ARG A 328 -1.07 -24.94 -19.45
C ARG A 328 -2.50 -24.65 -19.87
N CYS A 329 -3.43 -24.49 -18.93
CA CYS A 329 -4.82 -24.11 -19.20
C CYS A 329 -4.90 -22.79 -19.99
N MET A 330 -4.16 -21.78 -19.55
CA MET A 330 -4.09 -20.48 -20.24
C MET A 330 -3.49 -20.62 -21.65
N LYS A 331 -2.45 -21.43 -21.82
CA LYS A 331 -1.84 -21.73 -23.13
C LYS A 331 -2.82 -22.43 -24.08
N GLU A 332 -3.54 -23.45 -23.60
CA GLU A 332 -4.57 -24.17 -24.36
C GLU A 332 -5.70 -23.24 -24.82
N ALA A 333 -6.02 -22.21 -24.03
CA ALA A 333 -6.96 -21.16 -24.38
C ALA A 333 -6.37 -20.02 -25.23
N GLY A 334 -5.17 -20.20 -25.80
CA GLY A 334 -4.52 -19.22 -26.67
C GLY A 334 -3.99 -17.98 -25.96
N ARG A 335 -3.68 -18.07 -24.66
CA ARG A 335 -3.09 -17.01 -23.83
C ARG A 335 -1.90 -17.55 -23.04
N PRO A 336 -0.70 -17.68 -23.63
CA PRO A 336 0.43 -18.40 -23.03
C PRO A 336 1.15 -17.60 -21.92
N PHE A 337 0.47 -17.33 -20.81
CA PHE A 337 1.04 -16.71 -19.63
C PHE A 337 1.69 -17.75 -18.71
N ALA A 338 2.86 -17.39 -18.17
CA ALA A 338 3.62 -18.27 -17.28
C ALA A 338 3.10 -18.21 -15.83
N ASP A 339 2.59 -17.05 -15.41
CA ASP A 339 2.04 -16.81 -14.08
C ASP A 339 1.00 -15.67 -14.10
N PRO A 340 0.09 -15.62 -13.09
CA PRO A 340 -0.91 -14.55 -12.96
C PRO A 340 -0.31 -13.14 -12.86
N GLY A 341 0.86 -12.99 -12.23
CA GLY A 341 1.54 -11.69 -12.13
C GLY A 341 1.97 -11.14 -13.49
N ARG A 342 2.54 -11.99 -14.36
CA ARG A 342 2.91 -11.63 -15.74
C ARG A 342 1.69 -11.32 -16.58
N LEU A 343 0.59 -12.06 -16.40
CA LEU A 343 -0.69 -11.74 -17.02
C LEU A 343 -1.13 -10.32 -16.65
N ARG A 344 -1.19 -10.00 -15.35
CA ARG A 344 -1.64 -8.67 -14.86
C ARG A 344 -0.77 -7.53 -15.39
N ARG A 345 0.56 -7.68 -15.38
CA ARG A 345 1.48 -6.68 -15.94
C ARG A 345 1.28 -6.50 -17.45
N ASN A 346 1.17 -7.60 -18.19
CA ASN A 346 0.98 -7.51 -19.65
C ASN A 346 -0.38 -6.92 -20.02
N ARG A 347 -1.44 -7.25 -19.28
CA ARG A 347 -2.76 -6.65 -19.41
C ARG A 347 -2.67 -5.12 -19.35
N MET A 348 -2.01 -4.57 -18.33
CA MET A 348 -1.86 -3.11 -18.19
C MET A 348 -1.21 -2.48 -19.42
N VAL A 349 -0.13 -3.09 -19.94
CA VAL A 349 0.56 -2.61 -21.15
C VAL A 349 -0.33 -2.70 -22.38
N VAL A 350 -1.07 -3.80 -22.57
CA VAL A 350 -1.94 -3.99 -23.74
C VAL A 350 -3.10 -3.00 -23.71
N THR A 351 -3.69 -2.76 -22.54
CA THR A 351 -4.84 -1.86 -22.41
C THR A 351 -4.48 -0.38 -22.36
N ASP A 352 -3.19 -0.05 -22.34
CA ASP A 352 -2.74 1.34 -22.27
C ASP A 352 -3.20 2.12 -23.53
N GLY A 353 -3.81 3.28 -23.31
CA GLY A 353 -4.39 4.10 -24.37
C GLY A 353 -5.59 3.50 -25.12
N MET A 354 -6.08 2.31 -24.75
CA MET A 354 -7.31 1.77 -25.34
C MET A 354 -8.54 2.57 -24.92
N PRO A 355 -9.55 2.74 -25.80
CA PRO A 355 -10.85 3.25 -25.39
C PRO A 355 -11.44 2.38 -24.27
N SER A 356 -12.01 3.02 -23.24
CA SER A 356 -12.50 2.35 -22.02
C SER A 356 -13.36 1.12 -22.33
N ALA A 357 -14.36 1.24 -23.21
CA ALA A 357 -15.23 0.12 -23.59
C ALA A 357 -14.46 -1.11 -24.13
N LYS A 358 -13.42 -0.89 -24.96
CA LYS A 358 -12.58 -1.98 -25.51
C LYS A 358 -11.68 -2.58 -24.42
N ALA A 359 -11.14 -1.74 -23.54
CA ALA A 359 -10.33 -2.21 -22.41
C ALA A 359 -11.16 -3.06 -21.44
N HIS A 360 -12.42 -2.68 -21.18
CA HIS A 360 -13.35 -3.48 -20.37
C HIS A 360 -13.65 -4.84 -21.00
N GLU A 361 -13.95 -4.88 -22.29
CA GLU A 361 -14.21 -6.14 -22.99
C GLU A 361 -12.99 -7.07 -22.96
N PHE A 362 -11.79 -6.52 -23.19
CA PHE A 362 -10.53 -7.24 -23.07
C PHE A 362 -10.33 -7.79 -21.66
N ASP A 363 -10.49 -6.94 -20.64
CA ASP A 363 -10.31 -7.32 -19.23
C ASP A 363 -11.32 -8.38 -18.80
N ARG A 364 -12.59 -8.27 -19.20
CA ARG A 364 -13.62 -9.28 -18.90
C ARG A 364 -13.30 -10.63 -19.51
N THR A 365 -12.93 -10.64 -20.79
CA THR A 365 -12.57 -11.87 -21.50
C THR A 365 -11.36 -12.55 -20.83
N LEU A 366 -10.32 -11.77 -20.54
CA LEU A 366 -9.10 -12.29 -19.93
C LEU A 366 -9.31 -12.71 -18.46
N ALA A 367 -10.12 -11.99 -17.69
CA ALA A 367 -10.41 -12.31 -16.29
C ALA A 367 -11.27 -13.57 -16.17
N VAL A 368 -12.28 -13.76 -17.04
CA VAL A 368 -13.08 -14.98 -17.07
C VAL A 368 -12.20 -16.20 -17.34
N LEU A 369 -11.27 -16.07 -18.28
CA LEU A 369 -10.33 -17.15 -18.59
C LEU A 369 -9.38 -17.44 -17.41
N ASP A 370 -8.79 -16.39 -16.82
CA ASP A 370 -7.92 -16.53 -15.63
C ASP A 370 -8.67 -17.22 -14.49
N ALA A 371 -9.86 -16.73 -14.13
CA ALA A 371 -10.68 -17.30 -13.05
C ALA A 371 -11.07 -18.76 -13.32
N THR A 372 -11.43 -19.07 -14.56
CA THR A 372 -11.77 -20.45 -14.95
C THR A 372 -10.56 -21.38 -14.81
N CYS A 373 -9.40 -20.97 -15.30
CA CYS A 373 -8.17 -21.74 -15.17
C CYS A 373 -7.72 -21.86 -13.71
N ALA A 374 -7.83 -20.79 -12.91
CA ALA A 374 -7.48 -20.80 -11.50
C ALA A 374 -8.36 -21.76 -10.70
N ARG A 375 -9.67 -21.79 -10.99
CA ARG A 375 -10.63 -22.73 -10.40
C ARG A 375 -10.34 -24.18 -10.80
N LYS A 376 -10.19 -24.45 -12.10
CA LYS A 376 -9.96 -25.81 -12.64
C LYS A 376 -8.66 -26.45 -12.14
N THR A 377 -7.69 -25.65 -11.74
CA THR A 377 -6.36 -26.11 -11.35
C THR A 377 -6.08 -26.03 -9.85
N SER A 378 -7.08 -25.62 -9.06
CA SER A 378 -6.98 -25.35 -7.63
C SER A 378 -5.93 -24.30 -7.25
N LEU A 379 -5.48 -23.46 -8.19
CA LEU A 379 -4.47 -22.44 -7.92
C LEU A 379 -4.99 -21.41 -6.91
N ALA A 380 -6.23 -20.93 -7.09
CA ALA A 380 -6.84 -19.95 -6.19
C ALA A 380 -7.05 -20.53 -4.78
N GLU A 381 -7.55 -21.75 -4.70
CA GLU A 381 -7.79 -22.46 -3.44
C GLU A 381 -6.49 -22.66 -2.64
N ILE A 382 -5.47 -23.24 -3.28
CA ILE A 382 -4.18 -23.50 -2.64
C ILE A 382 -3.54 -22.17 -2.21
N MET A 383 -3.55 -21.15 -3.07
CA MET A 383 -2.99 -19.85 -2.73
C MET A 383 -3.69 -19.20 -1.53
N ARG A 384 -5.02 -19.24 -1.44
CA ARG A 384 -5.76 -18.74 -0.28
C ARG A 384 -5.46 -19.52 0.99
N ALA A 385 -5.36 -20.85 0.92
CA ALA A 385 -5.03 -21.67 2.07
C ALA A 385 -3.60 -21.38 2.59
N LEU A 386 -2.65 -21.22 1.67
CA LEU A 386 -1.28 -20.82 2.01
C LEU A 386 -1.23 -19.42 2.60
N GLU A 387 -1.86 -18.44 1.96
CA GLU A 387 -1.92 -17.06 2.43
C GLU A 387 -2.51 -16.99 3.84
N THR A 388 -3.60 -17.72 4.10
CA THR A 388 -4.19 -17.83 5.45
C THR A 388 -3.17 -18.37 6.44
N SER A 389 -2.52 -19.50 6.15
CA SER A 389 -1.53 -20.12 7.06
C SER A 389 -0.32 -19.20 7.32
N TYR A 390 0.22 -18.57 6.28
CA TYR A 390 1.35 -17.64 6.40
C TYR A 390 0.97 -16.36 7.15
N ARG A 391 -0.22 -15.84 6.89
CA ARG A 391 -0.77 -14.67 7.58
C ARG A 391 -0.96 -14.95 9.07
N GLU A 392 -1.57 -16.08 9.42
CA GLU A 392 -1.74 -16.51 10.82
C GLU A 392 -0.40 -16.61 11.53
N LYS A 393 0.59 -17.26 10.90
CA LYS A 393 1.95 -17.36 11.46
C LYS A 393 2.62 -16.00 11.65
N ALA A 394 2.43 -15.06 10.72
CA ALA A 394 2.96 -13.71 10.84
C ALA A 394 2.29 -12.94 11.99
N LEU A 395 1.00 -13.16 12.20
CA LEU A 395 0.19 -12.52 13.25
C LEU A 395 0.46 -13.03 14.66
N GLN A 396 1.11 -14.18 14.86
CA GLN A 396 1.48 -14.69 16.19
C GLN A 396 2.31 -13.70 17.01
N ARG A 397 3.09 -12.82 16.36
CA ARG A 397 3.88 -11.78 17.05
C ARG A 397 3.08 -10.52 17.35
N TYR A 398 1.85 -10.46 16.90
CA TYR A 398 0.95 -9.30 16.96
C TYR A 398 -0.43 -9.72 17.50
N GLU A 399 -0.49 -10.73 18.37
CA GLU A 399 -1.76 -11.27 18.89
C GLU A 399 -2.55 -10.18 19.64
N ARG A 400 -1.85 -9.37 20.45
CA ARG A 400 -2.48 -8.26 21.15
C ARG A 400 -3.06 -7.23 20.18
N GLU A 401 -2.28 -6.77 19.20
CA GLU A 401 -2.76 -5.82 18.19
C GLU A 401 -3.90 -6.42 17.36
N ARG A 402 -3.89 -7.73 17.12
CA ARG A 402 -4.97 -8.41 16.39
C ARG A 402 -6.28 -8.40 17.20
N ASP A 403 -6.20 -8.65 18.49
CA ASP A 403 -7.37 -8.65 19.37
C ASP A 403 -7.90 -7.24 19.59
N ASP A 404 -7.01 -6.26 19.78
CA ASP A 404 -7.36 -4.84 19.81
C ASP A 404 -8.05 -4.43 18.49
N TYR A 405 -7.51 -4.84 17.33
CA TYR A 405 -8.08 -4.52 16.02
C TYR A 405 -9.51 -5.03 15.88
N ARG A 406 -9.78 -6.26 16.31
CA ARG A 406 -11.12 -6.87 16.23
C ARG A 406 -12.08 -6.22 17.22
N THR A 407 -11.65 -6.02 18.45
CA THR A 407 -12.45 -5.40 19.51
C THR A 407 -12.88 -3.99 19.13
N MET A 408 -11.95 -3.15 18.66
CA MET A 408 -12.23 -1.77 18.25
C MET A 408 -13.18 -1.73 17.04
N ARG A 409 -13.09 -2.68 16.12
CA ARG A 409 -14.00 -2.76 14.96
C ARG A 409 -15.41 -3.20 15.34
N LEU A 410 -15.55 -4.13 16.28
CA LEU A 410 -16.86 -4.50 16.82
C LEU A 410 -17.48 -3.38 17.64
N HIS A 411 -16.67 -2.57 18.34
CA HIS A 411 -17.12 -1.33 18.94
C HIS A 411 -17.62 -0.34 17.88
N ALA A 412 -16.82 -0.10 16.83
CA ALA A 412 -17.20 0.79 15.73
C ALA A 412 -18.46 0.36 15.00
N LEU A 413 -18.74 -0.93 14.90
CA LEU A 413 -20.01 -1.40 14.33
C LEU A 413 -21.20 -0.94 15.16
N ARG A 414 -21.14 -1.07 16.49
CA ARG A 414 -22.21 -0.61 17.39
C ARG A 414 -22.41 0.91 17.30
N GLU A 415 -21.33 1.67 17.35
CA GLU A 415 -21.41 3.13 17.19
C GLU A 415 -21.92 3.54 15.81
N ALA A 416 -21.61 2.75 14.77
CA ALA A 416 -22.11 3.00 13.42
C ALA A 416 -23.62 2.79 13.30
N GLU A 417 -24.18 1.79 13.99
CA GLU A 417 -25.63 1.57 14.05
C GLU A 417 -26.34 2.80 14.66
N ASP A 418 -25.81 3.34 15.75
CA ASP A 418 -26.35 4.54 16.40
C ASP A 418 -26.25 5.81 15.53
N VAL A 419 -25.18 5.94 14.75
CA VAL A 419 -24.98 7.09 13.84
C VAL A 419 -25.93 7.02 12.63
N LEU A 420 -26.31 5.82 12.21
CA LEU A 420 -27.10 5.57 11.01
C LEU A 420 -28.61 5.39 11.27
N SER A 421 -29.01 5.20 12.54
CA SER A 421 -30.41 5.22 12.97
C SER A 421 -31.00 6.62 12.91
#